data_AF-A0A2E1B6S6-F1
#
_entry.id   AF-A0A2E1B6S6-F1
#
_cell.length_a   1.000
_cell.length_b   1.000
_cell.length_c   1.000
_cell.angle_alpha   90.00
_cell.angle_beta   90.00
_cell.angle_gamma   90.00
#
_symmetry.space_group_name_H-M   'P 1'
#
loop_
_entity.id
_entity.type
_entity.pdbx_description
1 polymer ?
#
loop_
_entity_poly.entity_id
_entity_poly.type
_entity_poly.pdbx_seq_one_letter_code
_entity_poly.pdbx_strand_id
1 'polypeptide(L)'
;MANTRKFNTTVRIGTKTYAPGEDVPLSKNGLSEADADNLEQVFGKWRKSADATADKRVAALTEERDELADRVEALTKERDVLVAKTDGGKPVTDLKADIAALKVELKEVTEDRDQLAEDNATLADELKKLQAAAEDDVGDDEDKDKA
;
A
#
# COMPACT_ATOMS: atom_id res chain seq x y z
N MET A 1 61.51 -20.08 -21.22
CA MET A 1 60.98 -19.14 -20.21
C MET A 1 60.56 -19.97 -19.01
N ALA A 2 60.81 -19.52 -17.78
CA ALA A 2 60.32 -20.23 -16.59
C ALA A 2 58.79 -20.07 -16.50
N ASN A 3 58.06 -21.16 -16.22
CA ASN A 3 56.62 -21.10 -16.00
C ASN A 3 56.37 -20.51 -14.61
N THR A 4 55.70 -19.36 -14.52
CA THR A 4 55.39 -18.69 -13.24
C THR A 4 53.93 -18.27 -13.21
N ARG A 5 53.38 -18.12 -12.01
CA ARG A 5 52.01 -17.68 -11.77
C ARG A 5 51.94 -16.77 -10.55
N LYS A 6 50.97 -15.86 -10.54
CA LYS A 6 50.74 -14.89 -9.46
C LYS A 6 49.50 -15.30 -8.66
N PHE A 7 49.49 -15.00 -7.37
CA PHE A 7 48.41 -15.39 -6.46
C PHE A 7 47.98 -14.23 -5.57
N ASN A 8 46.71 -14.22 -5.15
CA ASN A 8 46.13 -13.23 -4.23
C ASN A 8 46.57 -13.40 -2.77
N THR A 9 47.43 -14.37 -2.49
CA THR A 9 47.92 -14.72 -1.17
C THR A 9 49.43 -14.89 -1.19
N THR A 10 50.03 -14.86 -0.01
CA THR A 10 51.45 -15.16 0.17
C THR A 10 51.69 -16.65 -0.07
N VAL A 11 52.63 -17.00 -0.93
CA VAL A 11 52.99 -18.40 -1.22
C VAL A 11 54.37 -18.70 -0.68
N ARG A 12 54.54 -19.81 0.03
CA ARG A 12 55.83 -20.25 0.57
C ARG A 12 56.25 -21.55 -0.08
N ILE A 13 57.46 -21.58 -0.65
CA ILE A 13 58.07 -22.76 -1.26
C ILE A 13 59.42 -22.99 -0.57
N GLY A 14 59.49 -24.01 0.29
CA GLY A 14 60.65 -24.26 1.13
C GLY A 14 60.97 -23.07 2.04
N THR A 15 62.15 -22.48 1.87
CA THR A 15 62.61 -21.30 2.63
C THR A 15 62.23 -19.97 1.99
N LYS A 16 61.77 -19.97 0.72
CA LYS A 16 61.38 -18.75 0.01
C LYS A 16 59.91 -18.43 0.24
N THR A 17 59.63 -17.14 0.43
CA THR A 17 58.28 -16.60 0.58
C THR A 17 58.06 -15.57 -0.52
N TYR A 18 56.95 -15.71 -1.23
CA TYR A 18 56.52 -14.86 -2.33
C TYR A 18 55.33 -14.04 -1.87
N ALA A 19 55.42 -12.72 -1.98
CA ALA A 19 54.32 -11.83 -1.62
C ALA A 19 53.14 -12.00 -2.61
N PRO A 20 51.91 -11.58 -2.22
CA PRO A 20 50.80 -11.52 -3.17
C PRO A 20 51.19 -10.74 -4.43
N GLY A 21 50.91 -11.32 -5.60
CA GLY A 21 51.24 -10.72 -6.90
C GLY A 21 52.68 -10.87 -7.39
N GLU A 22 53.55 -11.50 -6.61
CA GLU A 22 54.89 -11.88 -7.02
C GLU A 22 54.84 -13.13 -7.93
N ASP A 23 55.81 -13.24 -8.84
CA ASP A 23 55.93 -14.38 -9.76
C ASP A 23 56.41 -15.63 -9.01
N VAL A 24 55.49 -16.58 -8.81
CA VAL A 24 55.77 -17.86 -8.14
C VAL A 24 56.08 -18.93 -9.19
N PRO A 25 57.22 -19.65 -9.09
CA PRO A 25 57.62 -20.64 -10.09
C PRO A 25 56.79 -21.92 -10.03
N LEU A 26 56.30 -22.37 -11.18
CA LEU A 26 55.64 -23.65 -11.41
C LEU A 26 56.64 -24.66 -11.96
N SER A 27 57.11 -25.58 -11.11
CA SER A 27 58.11 -26.58 -11.50
C SER A 27 58.22 -27.70 -10.48
N LYS A 28 59.03 -28.73 -10.78
CA LYS A 28 59.33 -29.85 -9.85
C LYS A 28 59.91 -29.38 -8.49
N ASN A 29 60.66 -28.28 -8.49
CA ASN A 29 61.22 -27.67 -7.27
C ASN A 29 60.46 -26.40 -6.86
N GLY A 30 59.32 -26.15 -7.49
CA GLY A 30 58.44 -25.01 -7.27
C GLY A 30 57.06 -25.47 -6.82
N LEU A 31 56.05 -24.64 -7.05
CA LEU A 31 54.67 -25.00 -6.82
C LEU A 31 54.20 -25.98 -7.92
N SER A 32 53.42 -27.00 -7.55
CA SER A 32 52.84 -27.91 -8.53
C SER A 32 51.66 -27.23 -9.25
N GLU A 33 51.29 -27.72 -10.44
CA GLU A 33 50.11 -27.19 -11.16
C GLU A 33 48.82 -27.44 -10.37
N ALA A 34 48.70 -28.59 -9.71
CA ALA A 34 47.53 -28.90 -8.87
C ALA A 34 47.41 -27.96 -7.67
N ASP A 35 48.52 -27.62 -7.00
CA ASP A 35 48.51 -26.67 -5.90
C ASP A 35 48.20 -25.25 -6.38
N ALA A 36 48.72 -24.88 -7.56
CA ALA A 36 48.43 -23.60 -8.19
C ALA A 36 46.94 -23.46 -8.53
N ASP A 37 46.33 -24.50 -9.09
CA ASP A 37 44.91 -24.51 -9.43
C ASP A 37 44.04 -24.48 -8.16
N ASN A 38 44.43 -25.20 -7.11
CA ASN A 38 43.75 -25.13 -5.81
C ASN A 38 43.85 -23.72 -5.19
N LEU A 39 45.01 -23.07 -5.27
CA LEU A 39 45.16 -21.70 -4.80
C LEU A 39 44.28 -20.72 -5.59
N GLU A 40 44.15 -20.87 -6.91
CA GLU A 40 43.22 -20.07 -7.70
C GLU A 40 41.75 -20.36 -7.37
N GLN A 41 41.43 -21.62 -7.05
CA GLN A 41 40.07 -22.00 -6.65
C GLN A 41 39.69 -21.39 -5.30
N VAL A 42 40.61 -21.41 -4.33
CA VAL A 42 40.37 -20.94 -2.96
C VAL A 42 40.46 -19.41 -2.85
N PHE A 43 41.48 -18.81 -3.48
CA PHE A 43 41.78 -17.38 -3.34
C PHE A 43 41.41 -16.54 -4.57
N GLY A 44 40.82 -17.18 -5.60
CA GLY A 44 40.55 -16.55 -6.88
C GLY A 44 41.82 -16.37 -7.73
N LYS A 45 41.61 -16.12 -9.02
CA LYS A 45 42.70 -15.75 -9.94
C LYS A 45 43.32 -14.42 -9.53
N TRP A 46 44.64 -14.30 -9.62
CA TRP A 46 45.32 -13.04 -9.33
C TRP A 46 44.77 -11.91 -10.20
N ARG A 47 44.41 -10.81 -9.55
CA ARG A 47 44.07 -9.56 -10.22
C ARG A 47 45.00 -8.49 -9.66
N LYS A 48 45.55 -7.65 -10.52
CA LYS A 48 46.29 -6.48 -10.07
C LYS A 48 45.32 -5.65 -9.21
N SER A 49 45.73 -5.19 -8.03
CA SER A 49 44.92 -4.34 -7.14
C SER A 49 44.35 -3.09 -7.82
N ALA A 50 44.88 -2.72 -9.00
CA ALA A 50 44.40 -1.64 -9.84
C ALA A 50 43.34 -2.08 -10.88
N ASP A 51 42.80 -3.30 -10.84
CA ASP A 51 41.57 -3.66 -11.57
C ASP A 51 40.34 -3.02 -10.91
N ALA A 52 40.46 -1.70 -10.73
CA ALA A 52 39.56 -0.78 -10.06
C ALA A 52 38.16 -0.75 -10.69
N THR A 53 37.98 -1.41 -11.84
CA THR A 53 36.69 -1.54 -12.51
C THR A 53 35.75 -2.43 -11.72
N ALA A 54 36.24 -3.54 -11.14
CA ALA A 54 35.43 -4.42 -10.32
C ALA A 54 35.04 -3.73 -9.00
N ASP A 55 36.01 -3.11 -8.33
CA ASP A 55 35.78 -2.43 -7.05
C ASP A 55 34.89 -1.19 -7.19
N LYS A 56 35.06 -0.41 -8.26
CA LYS A 56 34.15 0.72 -8.57
C LYS A 56 32.73 0.25 -8.87
N ARG A 57 32.58 -0.87 -9.58
CA ARG A 57 31.25 -1.46 -9.86
C ARG A 57 30.59 -1.95 -8.57
N VAL A 58 31.34 -2.61 -7.69
CA VAL A 58 30.82 -3.04 -6.39
C VAL A 58 30.41 -1.85 -5.54
N ALA A 59 31.22 -0.79 -5.50
CA ALA A 59 30.88 0.44 -4.78
C ALA A 59 29.60 1.10 -5.34
N ALA A 60 29.51 1.26 -6.67
CA ALA A 60 28.34 1.84 -7.32
C ALA A 60 27.06 1.00 -7.09
N LEU A 61 27.16 -0.33 -7.18
CA LEU A 61 26.04 -1.22 -6.89
C LEU A 61 25.63 -1.19 -5.41
N THR A 62 26.58 -0.95 -4.51
CA THR A 62 26.30 -0.81 -3.08
C THR A 62 25.50 0.46 -2.81
N GLU A 63 25.92 1.58 -3.41
CA GLU A 63 25.25 2.88 -3.35
C GLU A 63 23.82 2.80 -3.94
N GLU A 64 23.66 2.23 -5.14
CA GLU A 64 22.35 2.03 -5.77
C GLU A 64 21.43 1.15 -4.92
N ARG A 65 21.97 0.10 -4.30
CA ARG A 65 21.21 -0.77 -3.38
C ARG A 65 20.73 -0.02 -2.15
N ASP A 66 21.57 0.85 -1.58
CA ASP A 66 21.21 1.66 -0.41
C ASP A 66 20.13 2.68 -0.77
N GLU A 67 20.25 3.38 -1.90
CA GLU A 67 19.21 4.30 -2.40
C GLU A 67 17.87 3.58 -2.66
N LEU A 68 17.92 2.38 -3.24
CA LEU A 68 16.73 1.56 -3.46
C LEU A 68 16.08 1.14 -2.14
N ALA A 69 16.87 0.78 -1.12
CA ALA A 69 16.36 0.42 0.19
C ALA A 69 15.62 1.59 0.85
N ASP A 70 16.21 2.78 0.82
CA ASP A 70 15.59 4.01 1.34
C ASP A 70 14.27 4.33 0.62
N ARG A 71 14.25 4.16 -0.72
CA ARG A 71 13.04 4.40 -1.52
C ARG A 71 11.93 3.39 -1.22
N VAL A 72 12.27 2.13 -1.01
CA VAL A 72 11.30 1.09 -0.60
C VAL A 72 10.73 1.40 0.78
N GLU A 73 11.54 1.85 1.73
CA GLU A 73 11.08 2.24 3.06
C GLU A 73 10.12 3.44 2.99
N ALA A 74 10.47 4.47 2.20
CA ALA A 74 9.62 5.63 1.98
C ALA A 74 8.25 5.25 1.37
N LEU A 75 8.26 4.44 0.31
CA LEU A 75 7.03 3.97 -0.34
C LEU A 75 6.19 3.09 0.59
N THR A 76 6.81 2.29 1.44
CA THR A 76 6.11 1.47 2.43
C THR A 76 5.38 2.34 3.45
N LYS A 77 6.04 3.39 3.97
CA LYS A 77 5.42 4.37 4.87
C LYS A 77 4.26 5.10 4.20
N GLU A 78 4.42 5.53 2.94
CA GLU A 78 3.35 6.19 2.18
C GLU A 78 2.15 5.26 1.98
N ARG A 79 2.39 3.99 1.61
CA ARG A 79 1.37 2.96 1.50
C ARG A 79 0.63 2.78 2.81
N ASP A 80 1.34 2.63 3.92
CA ASP A 80 0.74 2.42 5.24
C ASP A 80 -0.15 3.61 5.65
N VAL A 81 0.29 4.85 5.37
CA VAL A 81 -0.54 6.06 5.59
C VAL A 81 -1.79 6.06 4.71
N LEU A 82 -1.66 5.70 3.43
CA LEU A 82 -2.80 5.63 2.51
C LEU A 82 -3.78 4.52 2.89
N VAL A 83 -3.28 3.36 3.31
CA VAL A 83 -4.09 2.27 3.84
C VAL A 83 -4.81 2.73 5.10
N ALA A 84 -4.13 3.36 6.07
CA ALA A 84 -4.79 3.91 7.25
C ALA A 84 -5.84 4.98 6.92
N LYS A 85 -5.64 5.80 5.88
CA LYS A 85 -6.65 6.75 5.39
C LYS A 85 -7.83 6.07 4.71
N THR A 86 -7.60 4.93 4.05
CA THR A 86 -8.62 4.17 3.32
C THR A 86 -9.42 3.28 4.27
N ASP A 87 -8.73 2.56 5.17
CA ASP A 87 -9.29 1.73 6.23
C ASP A 87 -9.91 2.57 7.36
N GLY A 88 -9.45 3.81 7.55
CA GLY A 88 -10.07 4.82 8.42
C GLY A 88 -11.32 5.47 7.82
N GLY A 89 -11.62 5.20 6.53
CA GLY A 89 -12.91 5.46 5.93
C GLY A 89 -13.83 4.28 6.24
N LYS A 90 -15.05 4.56 6.75
CA LYS A 90 -16.09 3.56 6.99
C LYS A 90 -16.08 2.52 5.85
N PRO A 91 -15.82 1.23 6.13
CA PRO A 91 -15.58 0.26 5.06
C PRO A 91 -16.77 0.23 4.11
N VAL A 92 -16.53 -0.12 2.84
CA VAL A 92 -17.59 -0.13 1.81
C VAL A 92 -18.81 -0.96 2.25
N THR A 93 -18.61 -1.97 3.09
CA THR A 93 -19.67 -2.75 3.74
C THR A 93 -20.55 -1.92 4.68
N ASP A 94 -19.93 -1.07 5.48
CA ASP A 94 -20.60 -0.23 6.47
C ASP A 94 -21.32 0.94 5.78
N LEU A 95 -20.76 1.48 4.69
CA LEU A 95 -21.46 2.45 3.84
C LEU A 95 -22.67 1.81 3.13
N LYS A 96 -22.54 0.56 2.67
CA LYS A 96 -23.68 -0.18 2.10
C LYS A 96 -24.77 -0.45 3.13
N ALA A 97 -24.40 -0.75 4.36
CA ALA A 97 -25.33 -0.93 5.47
C ALA A 97 -26.09 0.37 5.76
N ASP A 98 -25.39 1.50 5.86
CA ASP A 98 -26.03 2.82 6.06
C ASP A 98 -26.97 3.19 4.92
N ILE A 99 -26.56 2.96 3.66
CA ILE A 99 -27.41 3.20 2.50
C ILE A 99 -28.68 2.34 2.54
N ALA A 100 -28.58 1.09 2.99
CA ALA A 100 -29.73 0.21 3.13
C ALA A 100 -30.68 0.71 4.25
N ALA A 101 -30.13 1.10 5.40
CA ALA A 101 -30.91 1.65 6.52
C ALA A 101 -31.63 2.95 6.10
N LEU A 102 -30.91 3.90 5.51
CA LEU A 102 -31.47 5.17 5.03
C LEU A 102 -32.57 4.97 3.98
N LYS A 103 -32.49 3.92 3.14
CA LYS A 103 -33.55 3.59 2.18
C LYS A 103 -34.83 3.08 2.87
N VAL A 104 -34.71 2.37 3.98
CA VAL A 104 -35.85 1.92 4.77
C VAL A 104 -36.50 3.13 5.45
N GLU A 105 -35.72 3.96 6.14
CA GLU A 105 -36.21 5.19 6.77
C GLU A 105 -36.89 6.12 5.77
N LEU A 106 -36.31 6.30 4.58
CA LEU A 106 -36.93 7.11 3.54
C LEU A 106 -38.28 6.55 3.08
N LYS A 107 -38.42 5.22 3.02
CA LYS A 107 -39.67 4.56 2.65
C LYS A 107 -40.74 4.78 3.72
N GLU A 108 -40.40 4.59 4.99
CA GLU A 108 -41.30 4.80 6.13
C GLU A 108 -41.77 6.26 6.18
N VAL A 109 -40.85 7.23 6.08
CA VAL A 109 -41.19 8.66 6.05
C VAL A 109 -42.08 9.02 4.86
N THR A 110 -41.89 8.35 3.72
CA THR A 110 -42.73 8.55 2.54
C THR A 110 -44.14 8.02 2.77
N GLU A 111 -44.28 6.84 3.37
CA GLU A 111 -45.58 6.23 3.70
C GLU A 111 -46.33 7.08 4.74
N ASP A 112 -45.65 7.53 5.80
CA ASP A 112 -46.23 8.41 6.82
C ASP A 112 -46.71 9.74 6.23
N ARG A 113 -45.93 10.34 5.33
CA ARG A 113 -46.31 11.58 4.64
C ARG A 113 -47.57 11.37 3.81
N ASP A 114 -47.65 10.27 3.08
CA ASP A 114 -48.78 10.00 2.19
C ASP A 114 -50.05 9.73 3.01
N GLN A 115 -49.95 9.01 4.12
CA GLN A 115 -51.06 8.83 5.06
C GLN A 115 -51.53 10.16 5.65
N LEU A 116 -50.60 11.01 6.11
CA LEU A 116 -50.95 12.33 6.63
C LEU A 116 -51.62 13.23 5.57
N ALA A 117 -51.28 13.06 4.30
CA ALA A 117 -51.93 13.79 3.22
C ALA A 117 -53.39 13.34 3.04
N GLU A 118 -53.68 12.04 3.12
CA GLU A 118 -55.03 11.48 3.07
C GLU A 118 -55.88 11.91 4.28
N ASP A 119 -55.31 11.84 5.48
CA ASP A 119 -55.98 12.24 6.72
C ASP A 119 -56.36 13.73 6.67
N ASN A 120 -55.45 14.59 6.22
CA ASN A 120 -55.72 16.02 6.07
C ASN A 120 -56.82 16.31 5.03
N ALA A 121 -56.87 15.55 3.93
CA ALA A 121 -57.93 15.70 2.94
C ALA A 121 -59.30 15.33 3.53
N THR A 122 -59.35 14.22 4.28
CA THR A 122 -60.57 13.78 4.98
C THR A 122 -61.04 14.80 6.01
N LEU A 123 -60.13 15.29 6.86
CA LEU A 123 -60.45 16.31 7.86
C LEU A 123 -60.94 17.61 7.19
N ALA A 124 -60.34 18.03 6.08
CA ALA A 124 -60.78 19.21 5.35
C ALA A 124 -62.21 19.05 4.82
N ASP A 125 -62.59 17.87 4.35
CA ASP A 125 -63.94 17.60 3.86
C ASP A 125 -64.98 17.48 4.99
N GLU A 126 -64.61 16.91 6.13
CA GLU A 126 -65.48 16.91 7.32
C GLU A 126 -65.69 18.32 7.87
N LEU A 127 -64.63 19.14 7.90
CA LEU A 127 -64.70 20.52 8.37
C LEU A 127 -65.63 21.36 7.49
N LYS A 128 -65.58 21.18 6.15
CA LYS A 128 -66.54 21.82 5.23
C LYS A 128 -67.99 21.39 5.51
N LYS A 129 -68.24 20.10 5.78
CA LYS A 129 -69.59 19.61 6.09
C LYS A 129 -70.12 20.20 7.38
N LEU A 130 -69.28 20.27 8.42
CA LEU A 130 -69.65 20.88 9.71
C LEU A 130 -69.90 22.38 9.57
N GLN A 131 -69.10 23.09 8.78
CA GLN A 131 -69.31 24.51 8.50
C GLN A 131 -70.65 24.76 7.79
N ALA A 132 -70.97 23.97 6.76
CA ALA A 132 -72.26 24.07 6.08
C ALA A 132 -73.44 23.81 7.03
N ALA A 133 -73.34 22.78 7.89
CA ALA A 133 -74.39 22.47 8.87
C ALA A 133 -74.57 23.57 9.93
N ALA A 134 -73.48 24.21 10.36
CA ALA A 134 -73.53 25.33 11.30
C ALA A 134 -74.12 26.61 10.67
N GLU A 135 -73.86 26.85 9.38
CA GLU A 135 -74.46 27.96 8.63
C GLU A 135 -75.97 27.76 8.44
N ASP A 136 -76.43 26.53 8.19
CA ASP A 136 -77.86 26.20 8.09
C ASP A 136 -78.62 26.32 9.42
N ASP A 137 -77.99 25.97 10.56
CA ASP A 137 -78.61 26.04 11.90
C ASP A 137 -78.81 27.50 12.39
N VAL A 138 -77.92 28.42 11.99
CA VAL A 138 -78.04 29.85 12.33
C VAL A 138 -79.15 30.55 11.51
N GLY A 139 -79.47 30.04 10.31
CA GLY A 139 -80.52 30.59 9.46
C GLY A 139 -81.95 30.35 9.96
N ASP A 140 -82.17 29.33 10.79
CA ASP A 140 -83.52 28.88 11.19
C ASP A 140 -84.04 29.52 12.49
N ASP A 141 -83.19 30.32 13.17
CA ASP A 141 -83.55 31.10 14.36
C ASP A 141 -83.89 32.57 14.06
N GLU A 142 -83.48 33.14 12.91
CA GLU A 142 -83.85 34.52 12.54
C GLU A 142 -85.29 34.67 12.02
N ASP A 143 -85.96 33.58 11.63
CA ASP A 143 -87.33 33.62 11.07
C ASP A 143 -88.45 33.38 12.11
N LYS A 144 -88.14 33.12 13.39
CA LYS A 144 -89.16 32.89 14.43
C LYS A 144 -89.65 34.15 15.17
N ASP A 145 -89.04 35.32 14.95
CA ASP A 145 -89.36 36.57 15.67
C ASP A 145 -90.25 37.56 14.89
N LYS A 146 -90.88 37.14 13.78
CA LYS A 146 -91.87 37.94 13.04
C LYS A 146 -93.23 37.23 12.95
N ALA A 147 -93.95 37.19 14.07
CA ALA A 147 -95.38 36.85 14.13
C ALA A 147 -96.18 38.04 14.68
#